data_AF-A0A9D6CZX3-F1
#
_entry.id   AF-A0A9D6CZX3-F1
#
_cell.length_a   1.000
_cell.length_b   1.000
_cell.length_c   1.000
_cell.angle_alpha   90.00
_cell.angle_beta   90.00
_cell.angle_gamma   90.00
#
_symmetry.space_group_name_H-M   'P 1'
#
loop_
_entity.id
_entity.type
_entity.pdbx_description
1 polymer ?
#
loop_
_entity_poly.entity_id
_entity_poly.type
_entity_poly.pdbx_seq_one_letter_code
_entity_poly.pdbx_strand_id
1 'polypeptide(L)'
;MFQGVLGATVCVFCATHLMAPHSFQHGQKQKKMAQTLDKQAIYTCMTRIRSFCADNGLANPVLVAATKSQPTKTILLAHEAGVTDVGENYVQEAQEKAAQGAYAGLRLHFIGRFQSNKAREVARLFDVVHSLDKASSADKLDKACAQESKTMDVFIQVYLGTAREGRSGTTPEELGELVQHIRKLRHLNLVGLMCMPATDDPCPQESFRSVRQLGETLGLRQFSMGMSGDWQDALLAGATHIRLGTVLFGSRTK
;
A
#
# COMPACT_ATOMS: atom_id res chain seq x y z
N MET A 1 37.29 36.41 -72.83
CA MET A 1 37.90 35.30 -73.59
C MET A 1 36.94 34.11 -73.43
N PHE A 2 36.34 33.70 -74.54
CA PHE A 2 35.25 32.73 -74.66
C PHE A 2 35.71 31.28 -74.48
N GLN A 3 34.72 30.41 -74.16
CA GLN A 3 34.53 28.97 -74.46
C GLN A 3 34.14 28.21 -73.17
N GLY A 4 33.10 27.37 -73.08
CA GLY A 4 32.06 26.89 -73.99
C GLY A 4 31.54 25.54 -73.43
N VAL A 5 30.30 25.45 -72.92
CA VAL A 5 29.04 24.85 -73.47
C VAL A 5 28.92 23.30 -73.46
N LEU A 6 27.70 22.85 -73.08
CA LEU A 6 26.97 21.55 -73.27
C LEU A 6 27.31 20.40 -72.30
N GLY A 7 26.39 19.59 -71.76
CA GLY A 7 24.95 19.31 -71.98
C GLY A 7 24.72 17.81 -71.65
N ALA A 8 23.95 17.45 -70.61
CA ALA A 8 22.58 16.89 -70.66
C ALA A 8 22.47 15.35 -70.45
N THR A 9 21.44 14.96 -69.66
CA THR A 9 20.56 13.75 -69.79
C THR A 9 20.88 12.40 -69.09
N VAL A 10 20.24 12.20 -67.92
CA VAL A 10 19.22 11.18 -67.52
C VAL A 10 19.40 9.65 -67.80
N CYS A 11 19.17 8.86 -66.71
CA CYS A 11 18.49 7.55 -66.57
C CYS A 11 19.24 6.17 -66.57
N VAL A 12 18.97 5.42 -65.48
CA VAL A 12 18.35 4.06 -65.41
C VAL A 12 19.20 2.79 -65.22
N PHE A 13 18.82 2.07 -64.15
CA PHE A 13 18.79 0.62 -63.84
C PHE A 13 20.05 -0.27 -63.70
N CYS A 14 20.18 -0.79 -62.47
CA CYS A 14 19.97 -2.21 -62.08
C CYS A 14 20.98 -3.33 -62.46
N ALA A 15 21.33 -4.07 -61.40
CA ALA A 15 21.69 -5.50 -61.31
C ALA A 15 23.11 -5.98 -61.66
N THR A 16 23.87 -6.32 -60.61
CA THR A 16 24.83 -7.46 -60.53
C THR A 16 24.96 -7.89 -59.06
N HIS A 17 24.38 -9.04 -58.68
CA HIS A 17 25.02 -10.35 -58.45
C HIS A 17 25.97 -10.48 -57.24
N LEU A 18 25.52 -11.36 -56.31
CA LEU A 18 26.24 -12.24 -55.38
C LEU A 18 27.44 -11.71 -54.57
N MET A 19 27.34 -11.85 -53.24
CA MET A 19 28.12 -12.81 -52.43
C MET A 19 27.76 -12.64 -50.94
N ALA A 20 27.35 -13.72 -50.28
CA ALA A 20 27.29 -13.78 -48.82
C ALA A 20 28.71 -13.92 -48.25
N PRO A 21 28.95 -13.43 -47.03
CA PRO A 21 29.41 -14.38 -46.03
C PRO A 21 28.70 -14.23 -44.68
N HIS A 22 28.59 -15.39 -44.03
CA HIS A 22 28.21 -15.59 -42.64
C HIS A 22 28.74 -14.50 -41.69
N SER A 23 27.83 -13.90 -40.93
CA SER A 23 28.15 -13.36 -39.61
C SER A 23 27.05 -13.77 -38.64
N PHE A 24 27.37 -14.81 -37.86
CA PHE A 24 26.66 -15.20 -36.65
C PHE A 24 26.67 -14.01 -35.69
N GLN A 25 25.57 -13.26 -35.59
CA GLN A 25 25.36 -12.36 -34.45
C GLN A 25 24.54 -13.12 -33.40
N HIS A 26 25.25 -13.58 -32.36
CA HIS A 26 24.67 -13.98 -31.09
C HIS A 26 23.90 -12.79 -30.51
N GLY A 27 22.59 -12.76 -30.71
CA GLY A 27 21.69 -11.96 -29.90
C GLY A 27 21.64 -12.54 -28.49
N GLN A 28 22.56 -12.10 -27.62
CA GLN A 28 22.45 -12.32 -26.19
C GLN A 28 21.22 -11.55 -25.68
N LYS A 29 20.07 -12.23 -25.64
CA LYS A 29 18.94 -11.81 -24.81
C LYS A 29 19.42 -11.81 -23.36
N GLN A 30 19.67 -10.64 -22.79
CA GLN A 30 19.77 -10.48 -21.34
C GLN A 30 18.43 -10.89 -20.73
N LYS A 31 18.36 -12.13 -20.24
CA LYS A 31 17.33 -12.54 -19.27
C LYS A 31 17.55 -11.65 -18.03
N LYS A 32 16.66 -10.70 -17.77
CA LYS A 32 16.50 -10.14 -16.43
C LYS A 32 16.28 -11.32 -15.49
N MET A 33 17.28 -11.66 -14.68
CA MET A 33 17.06 -12.61 -13.59
C MET A 33 16.01 -11.97 -12.69
N ALA A 34 14.86 -12.63 -12.57
CA ALA A 34 13.90 -12.27 -11.55
C ALA A 34 14.64 -12.35 -10.21
N GLN A 35 14.89 -11.22 -9.56
CA GLN A 35 15.40 -11.22 -8.20
C GLN A 35 14.44 -12.05 -7.39
N THR A 36 14.94 -13.17 -6.86
CA THR A 36 14.17 -14.00 -5.95
C THR A 36 14.01 -13.17 -4.69
N LEU A 37 12.77 -12.90 -4.29
CA LEU A 37 12.50 -12.18 -3.06
C LEU A 37 13.11 -12.98 -1.90
N ASP A 38 14.08 -12.38 -1.22
CA ASP A 38 14.71 -12.93 -0.04
C ASP A 38 14.52 -12.00 1.16
N LYS A 39 14.81 -12.56 2.34
CA LYS A 39 14.78 -11.84 3.62
C LYS A 39 15.64 -10.57 3.59
N GLN A 40 16.77 -10.60 2.90
CA GLN A 40 17.72 -9.49 2.85
C GLN A 40 17.15 -8.28 2.09
N ALA A 41 16.41 -8.51 1.00
CA ALA A 41 15.73 -7.47 0.24
C ALA A 41 14.69 -6.73 1.10
N ILE A 42 13.88 -7.47 1.86
CA ILE A 42 12.87 -6.91 2.78
C ILE A 42 13.55 -6.07 3.86
N TYR A 43 14.58 -6.63 4.53
CA TYR A 43 15.35 -5.94 5.57
C TYR A 43 16.00 -4.66 5.04
N THR A 44 16.58 -4.72 3.84
CA THR A 44 17.21 -3.56 3.18
C THR A 44 16.18 -2.48 2.89
N CYS A 45 14.99 -2.84 2.42
CA CYS A 45 13.89 -1.90 2.19
C CYS A 45 13.48 -1.19 3.49
N MET A 46 13.23 -1.94 4.56
CA MET A 46 12.88 -1.39 5.87
C MET A 46 13.97 -0.46 6.41
N THR A 47 15.24 -0.82 6.22
CA THR A 47 16.38 0.01 6.65
C THR A 47 16.42 1.32 5.87
N ARG A 48 16.18 1.30 4.55
CA ARG A 48 16.10 2.53 3.74
C ARG A 48 14.99 3.48 4.21
N ILE A 49 13.84 2.95 4.63
CA ILE A 49 12.76 3.76 5.18
C ILE A 49 13.18 4.39 6.50
N ARG A 50 13.81 3.62 7.40
CA ARG A 50 14.34 4.14 8.68
C ARG A 50 15.41 5.21 8.46
N SER A 51 16.30 5.03 7.50
CA SER A 51 17.29 6.04 7.11
C SER A 51 16.61 7.32 6.61
N PHE A 52 15.59 7.19 5.73
CA PHE A 52 14.81 8.34 5.28
C PHE A 52 14.17 9.10 6.46
N CYS A 53 13.61 8.39 7.45
CA CYS A 53 13.10 9.03 8.67
C CYS A 53 14.21 9.80 9.42
N ALA A 54 15.36 9.16 9.66
CA ALA A 54 16.48 9.79 10.36
C ALA A 54 17.00 11.05 9.65
N ASP A 55 17.19 10.97 8.33
CA ASP A 55 17.68 12.07 7.50
C ASP A 55 16.74 13.28 7.49
N ASN A 56 15.45 13.06 7.77
CA ASN A 56 14.43 14.11 7.83
C ASN A 56 13.99 14.45 9.26
N GLY A 57 14.66 13.92 10.29
CA GLY A 57 14.31 14.18 11.70
C GLY A 57 12.94 13.64 12.12
N LEU A 58 12.47 12.57 11.47
CA LEU A 58 11.16 11.94 11.72
C LEU A 58 11.29 10.73 12.64
N ALA A 59 10.23 10.43 13.40
CA ALA A 59 10.12 9.17 14.11
C ALA A 59 9.92 8.00 13.13
N ASN A 60 10.37 6.80 13.52
CA ASN A 60 10.14 5.60 12.73
C ASN A 60 8.64 5.25 12.73
N PRO A 61 8.03 5.02 11.55
CA PRO A 61 6.63 4.60 11.46
C PRO A 61 6.49 3.11 11.80
N VAL A 62 5.26 2.71 12.10
CA VAL A 62 4.84 1.31 12.00
C VAL A 62 4.77 0.93 10.53
N LEU A 63 5.54 -0.08 10.13
CA LEU A 63 5.56 -0.62 8.78
C LEU A 63 4.56 -1.77 8.67
N VAL A 64 3.38 -1.50 8.14
CA VAL A 64 2.37 -2.54 7.92
C VAL A 64 2.64 -3.19 6.56
N ALA A 65 3.22 -4.40 6.58
CA ALA A 65 3.50 -5.14 5.35
C ALA A 65 2.18 -5.68 4.76
N ALA A 66 1.75 -5.13 3.63
CA ALA A 66 0.50 -5.51 2.98
C ALA A 66 0.68 -6.85 2.23
N THR A 67 0.20 -7.94 2.84
CA THR A 67 0.46 -9.32 2.42
C THR A 67 -0.64 -9.93 1.55
N LYS A 68 -1.65 -9.15 1.14
CA LYS A 68 -2.66 -9.61 0.18
C LYS A 68 -2.01 -10.15 -1.09
N SER A 69 -2.52 -11.29 -1.57
CA SER A 69 -1.99 -12.08 -2.67
C SER A 69 -0.55 -12.61 -2.49
N GLN A 70 0.04 -12.52 -1.28
CA GLN A 70 1.34 -13.13 -0.98
C GLN A 70 1.16 -14.52 -0.36
N PRO A 71 1.96 -15.52 -0.74
CA PRO A 71 1.92 -16.84 -0.11
C PRO A 71 2.44 -16.78 1.33
N THR A 72 2.02 -17.73 2.18
CA THR A 72 2.46 -17.86 3.58
C THR A 72 3.97 -17.81 3.73
N LYS A 73 4.73 -18.44 2.83
CA LYS A 73 6.20 -18.42 2.84
C LYS A 73 6.77 -16.99 2.79
N THR A 74 6.17 -16.09 2.00
CA THR A 74 6.62 -14.69 1.92
C THR A 74 6.40 -13.96 3.24
N ILE A 75 5.30 -14.26 3.94
CA ILE A 75 4.96 -13.65 5.23
C ILE A 75 5.94 -14.10 6.31
N LEU A 76 6.28 -15.40 6.33
CA LEU A 76 7.31 -15.93 7.24
C LEU A 76 8.69 -15.31 6.96
N LEU A 77 9.08 -15.15 5.70
CA LEU A 77 10.32 -14.45 5.34
C LEU A 77 10.32 -12.98 5.78
N ALA A 78 9.17 -12.30 5.68
CA ALA A 78 9.02 -10.94 6.16
C ALA A 78 9.17 -10.85 7.68
N HIS A 79 8.56 -11.78 8.42
CA HIS A 79 8.73 -11.89 9.87
C HIS A 79 10.19 -12.12 10.24
N GLU A 80 10.88 -13.06 9.58
CA GLU A 80 12.30 -13.30 9.80
C GLU A 80 13.16 -12.05 9.51
N ALA A 81 12.77 -11.22 8.54
CA ALA A 81 13.41 -9.94 8.22
C ALA A 81 13.16 -8.84 9.27
N GLY A 82 12.30 -9.09 10.26
CA GLY A 82 11.96 -8.17 11.34
C GLY A 82 10.69 -7.35 11.12
N VAL A 83 9.82 -7.75 10.19
CA VAL A 83 8.45 -7.22 10.13
C VAL A 83 7.69 -7.70 11.36
N THR A 84 6.99 -6.78 12.03
CA THR A 84 6.14 -7.07 13.20
C THR A 84 4.65 -6.91 12.88
N ASP A 85 4.31 -6.12 11.88
CA ASP A 85 2.94 -5.72 11.54
C ASP A 85 2.64 -6.10 10.09
N VAL A 86 1.56 -6.86 9.89
CA VAL A 86 1.11 -7.32 8.57
C VAL A 86 -0.32 -6.91 8.30
N GLY A 87 -0.63 -6.62 7.04
CA GLY A 87 -1.93 -6.09 6.62
C GLY A 87 -2.60 -6.97 5.58
N GLU A 88 -3.84 -7.37 5.84
CA GLU A 88 -4.68 -8.10 4.89
C GLU A 88 -5.91 -7.31 4.46
N ASN A 89 -6.30 -7.51 3.20
CA ASN A 89 -7.49 -6.88 2.63
C ASN A 89 -8.74 -7.77 2.74
N TYR A 90 -8.55 -9.09 2.70
CA TYR A 90 -9.65 -10.05 2.56
C TYR A 90 -9.62 -11.03 3.72
N VAL A 91 -10.75 -11.12 4.44
CA VAL A 91 -10.88 -11.98 5.62
C VAL A 91 -10.66 -13.45 5.27
N GLN A 92 -11.19 -13.91 4.14
CA GLN A 92 -11.06 -15.30 3.71
C GLN A 92 -9.59 -15.68 3.47
N GLU A 93 -8.86 -14.86 2.70
CA GLU A 93 -7.44 -15.06 2.44
C GLU A 93 -6.64 -15.06 3.75
N ALA A 94 -6.97 -14.16 4.68
CA ALA A 94 -6.35 -14.13 5.99
C ALA A 94 -6.61 -15.42 6.79
N GLN A 95 -7.83 -15.97 6.77
CA GLN A 95 -8.15 -17.23 7.45
C GLN A 95 -7.36 -18.41 6.88
N GLU A 96 -7.24 -18.51 5.56
CA GLU A 96 -6.48 -19.56 4.87
C GLU A 96 -4.99 -19.53 5.25
N LYS A 97 -4.41 -18.34 5.36
CA LYS A 97 -3.02 -18.13 5.79
C LYS A 97 -2.83 -18.38 7.29
N ALA A 98 -3.80 -17.97 8.11
CA ALA A 98 -3.77 -18.20 9.55
C ALA A 98 -3.77 -19.70 9.88
N ALA A 99 -4.55 -20.50 9.16
CA ALA A 99 -4.55 -21.97 9.29
C ALA A 99 -3.19 -22.61 8.98
N GLN A 100 -2.32 -21.91 8.24
CA GLN A 100 -0.95 -22.32 7.93
C GLN A 100 0.09 -21.71 8.88
N GLY A 101 -0.34 -21.00 9.93
CA GLY A 101 0.55 -20.38 10.90
C GLY A 101 1.23 -19.09 10.42
N ALA A 102 0.72 -18.44 9.37
CA ALA A 102 1.38 -17.29 8.74
C ALA A 102 1.61 -16.08 9.67
N TYR A 103 0.79 -15.94 10.72
CA TYR A 103 0.74 -14.73 11.56
C TYR A 103 1.23 -14.95 12.99
N ALA A 104 1.82 -16.11 13.29
CA ALA A 104 2.35 -16.37 14.62
C ALA A 104 3.43 -15.34 14.99
N GLY A 105 3.21 -14.59 16.08
CA GLY A 105 4.11 -13.54 16.55
C GLY A 105 4.00 -12.20 15.81
N LEU A 106 3.05 -12.06 14.88
CA LEU A 106 2.81 -10.84 14.13
C LEU A 106 1.52 -10.15 14.61
N ARG A 107 1.50 -8.83 14.55
CA ARG A 107 0.27 -8.03 14.70
C ARG A 107 -0.44 -7.96 13.36
N LEU A 108 -1.71 -8.36 13.32
CA LEU A 108 -2.48 -8.47 12.07
C LEU A 108 -3.49 -7.32 11.93
N HIS A 109 -3.34 -6.56 10.86
CA HIS A 109 -4.14 -5.37 10.53
C HIS A 109 -5.12 -5.68 9.41
N PHE A 110 -6.40 -5.38 9.62
CA PHE A 110 -7.39 -5.37 8.56
C PHE A 110 -7.35 -4.02 7.85
N ILE A 111 -6.83 -4.00 6.63
CA ILE A 111 -6.63 -2.81 5.80
C ILE A 111 -7.50 -2.80 4.53
N GLY A 112 -8.41 -3.77 4.41
CA GLY A 112 -9.43 -3.83 3.35
C GLY A 112 -10.67 -3.00 3.68
N ARG A 113 -11.65 -3.01 2.78
CA ARG A 113 -12.96 -2.37 3.03
C ARG A 113 -13.73 -3.19 4.07
N PHE A 114 -14.06 -2.59 5.21
CA PHE A 114 -14.77 -3.30 6.26
C PHE A 114 -16.22 -3.58 5.87
N GLN A 115 -16.66 -4.82 6.09
CA GLN A 115 -18.03 -5.25 5.85
C GLN A 115 -18.62 -5.74 7.16
N SER A 116 -19.73 -5.14 7.58
CA SER A 116 -20.40 -5.44 8.83
C SER A 116 -20.77 -6.92 9.06
N ASN A 117 -21.01 -7.69 8.00
CA ASN A 117 -21.30 -9.12 8.07
C ASN A 117 -20.06 -9.99 8.36
N LYS A 118 -18.86 -9.40 8.31
CA LYS A 118 -17.57 -10.03 8.62
C LYS A 118 -17.02 -9.66 9.99
N ALA A 119 -17.80 -8.93 10.80
CA ALA A 119 -17.35 -8.42 12.09
C ALA A 119 -16.85 -9.52 13.04
N ARG A 120 -17.49 -10.70 13.06
CA ARG A 120 -17.09 -11.83 13.90
C ARG A 120 -15.76 -12.41 13.45
N GLU A 121 -15.61 -12.68 12.16
CA GLU A 121 -14.36 -13.20 11.62
C GLU A 121 -13.21 -12.20 11.79
N VAL A 122 -13.48 -10.91 11.62
CA VAL A 122 -12.50 -9.84 11.89
C VAL A 122 -12.11 -9.82 13.37
N ALA A 123 -13.09 -9.87 14.29
CA ALA A 123 -12.83 -9.92 15.73
C ALA A 123 -12.11 -11.20 16.18
N ARG A 124 -12.18 -12.31 15.46
CA ARG A 124 -11.41 -13.50 15.80
C ARG A 124 -9.95 -13.41 15.38
N LEU A 125 -9.70 -12.78 14.24
CA LEU A 125 -8.42 -12.92 13.55
C LEU A 125 -7.51 -11.69 13.66
N PHE A 126 -8.07 -10.49 13.67
CA PHE A 126 -7.30 -9.24 13.50
C PHE A 126 -7.12 -8.47 14.80
N ASP A 127 -5.98 -7.81 14.97
CA ASP A 127 -5.68 -6.96 16.12
C ASP A 127 -6.10 -5.50 15.92
N VAL A 128 -6.11 -5.08 14.65
CA VAL A 128 -6.36 -3.68 14.25
C VAL A 128 -7.29 -3.62 13.04
N VAL A 129 -8.23 -2.66 13.01
CA VAL A 129 -9.05 -2.36 11.83
C VAL A 129 -8.82 -0.93 11.38
N HIS A 130 -8.47 -0.74 10.10
CA HIS A 130 -8.11 0.58 9.58
C HIS A 130 -9.26 1.32 8.88
N SER A 131 -10.40 0.65 8.68
CA SER A 131 -11.40 1.02 7.67
C SER A 131 -12.82 1.19 8.20
N LEU A 132 -12.98 1.61 9.47
CA LEU A 132 -14.29 1.99 9.97
C LEU A 132 -14.73 3.31 9.33
N ASP A 133 -15.96 3.37 8.83
CA ASP A 133 -16.49 4.54 8.13
C ASP A 133 -17.88 4.98 8.62
N LYS A 134 -18.53 4.22 9.50
CA LYS A 134 -19.86 4.54 10.04
C LYS A 134 -20.17 3.84 11.35
N ALA A 135 -21.09 4.43 12.13
CA ALA A 135 -21.49 3.96 13.45
C ALA A 135 -21.99 2.50 13.44
N SER A 136 -22.90 2.16 12.52
CA SER A 136 -23.45 0.80 12.43
C SER A 136 -22.42 -0.31 12.16
N SER A 137 -21.29 0.03 11.53
CA SER A 137 -20.18 -0.89 11.34
C SER A 137 -19.32 -1.01 12.59
N ALA A 138 -19.07 0.10 13.28
CA ALA A 138 -18.39 0.11 14.57
C ALA A 138 -19.17 -0.69 15.63
N ASP A 139 -20.49 -0.53 15.73
CA ASP A 139 -21.34 -1.25 16.70
C ASP A 139 -21.26 -2.77 16.53
N LYS A 140 -21.26 -3.22 15.27
CA LYS A 140 -21.17 -4.66 14.97
C LYS A 140 -19.78 -5.20 15.30
N LEU A 141 -18.73 -4.42 15.08
CA LEU A 141 -17.37 -4.79 15.44
C LEU A 141 -17.17 -4.81 16.96
N ASP A 142 -17.68 -3.83 17.69
CA ASP A 142 -17.65 -3.77 19.15
C ASP A 142 -18.34 -4.99 19.76
N LYS A 143 -19.56 -5.30 19.30
CA LYS A 143 -20.30 -6.50 19.73
C LYS A 143 -19.53 -7.79 19.44
N ALA A 144 -18.84 -7.87 18.30
CA ALA A 144 -18.02 -9.03 17.95
C ALA A 144 -16.78 -9.12 18.84
N CYS A 145 -16.10 -8.01 19.14
CA CYS A 145 -14.96 -7.97 20.05
C CYS A 145 -15.37 -8.33 21.48
N ALA A 146 -16.56 -7.94 21.91
CA ALA A 146 -17.14 -8.37 23.19
C ALA A 146 -17.30 -9.90 23.25
N GLN A 147 -17.77 -10.53 22.16
CA GLN A 147 -17.92 -11.99 22.08
C GLN A 147 -16.58 -12.72 22.13
N GLU A 148 -15.52 -12.11 21.57
CA GLU A 148 -14.16 -12.65 21.58
C GLU A 148 -13.35 -12.17 22.81
N SER A 149 -13.99 -11.50 23.77
CA SER A 149 -13.39 -10.99 25.01
C SER A 149 -12.11 -10.17 24.79
N LYS A 150 -12.10 -9.30 23.77
CA LYS A 150 -10.93 -8.51 23.42
C LYS A 150 -11.25 -7.04 23.20
N THR A 151 -10.20 -6.21 23.24
CA THR A 151 -10.24 -4.82 22.78
C THR A 151 -9.44 -4.73 21.49
N MET A 152 -9.96 -4.01 20.51
CA MET A 152 -9.34 -3.86 19.18
C MET A 152 -8.98 -2.41 18.91
N ASP A 153 -7.77 -2.17 18.42
CA ASP A 153 -7.40 -0.84 17.96
C ASP A 153 -8.08 -0.55 16.61
N VAL A 154 -8.63 0.65 16.47
CA VAL A 154 -9.34 1.03 15.26
C VAL A 154 -8.92 2.40 14.74
N PHE A 155 -8.85 2.51 13.42
CA PHE A 155 -8.80 3.78 12.71
C PHE A 155 -10.13 4.03 12.01
N ILE A 156 -10.48 5.31 11.91
CA ILE A 156 -11.56 5.75 11.02
C ILE A 156 -10.97 6.08 9.66
N GLN A 157 -11.54 5.52 8.59
CA GLN A 157 -11.17 5.88 7.23
C GLN A 157 -11.89 7.15 6.82
N VAL A 158 -11.12 8.18 6.46
CA VAL A 158 -11.61 9.47 5.99
C VAL A 158 -11.56 9.52 4.47
N TYR A 159 -12.65 9.96 3.86
CA TYR A 159 -12.76 10.23 2.44
C TYR A 159 -12.74 11.74 2.19
N LEU A 160 -11.69 12.23 1.50
CA LEU A 160 -11.50 13.65 1.18
C LEU A 160 -11.92 14.02 -0.25
N GLY A 161 -12.36 13.06 -1.06
CA GLY A 161 -12.76 13.33 -2.43
C GLY A 161 -14.18 13.90 -2.53
N THR A 162 -14.52 14.40 -3.70
CA THR A 162 -15.84 14.99 -4.00
C THR A 162 -16.84 13.98 -4.57
N ALA A 163 -16.38 12.83 -5.09
CA ALA A 163 -17.21 11.84 -5.77
C ALA A 163 -17.43 10.57 -4.92
N ARG A 164 -18.61 10.43 -4.30
CA ARG A 164 -18.90 9.31 -3.37
C ARG A 164 -19.08 7.94 -4.06
N GLU A 165 -19.25 7.88 -5.38
CA GLU A 165 -19.52 6.60 -6.07
C GLU A 165 -18.32 5.64 -6.00
N GLY A 166 -18.55 4.46 -5.41
CA GLY A 166 -17.54 3.39 -5.34
C GLY A 166 -16.41 3.61 -4.32
N ARG A 167 -16.41 4.72 -3.57
CA ARG A 167 -15.40 5.04 -2.55
C ARG A 167 -15.91 4.68 -1.14
N SER A 168 -14.99 4.51 -0.19
CA SER A 168 -15.29 4.17 1.21
C SER A 168 -14.64 5.18 2.14
N GLY A 169 -15.21 5.36 3.33
CA GLY A 169 -14.77 6.35 4.31
C GLY A 169 -15.87 7.34 4.71
N THR A 170 -15.74 7.90 5.90
CA THR A 170 -16.56 9.00 6.40
C THR A 170 -16.06 10.33 5.85
N THR A 171 -16.92 11.32 5.67
CA THR A 171 -16.47 12.66 5.25
C THR A 171 -16.04 13.50 6.45
N PRO A 172 -15.27 14.59 6.25
CA PRO A 172 -14.87 15.48 7.34
C PRO A 172 -16.05 16.01 8.17
N GLU A 173 -17.22 16.22 7.55
CA GLU A 173 -18.44 16.70 8.20
C GLU A 173 -19.03 15.66 9.15
N GLU A 174 -19.03 14.38 8.75
CA GLU A 174 -19.58 13.25 9.51
C GLU A 174 -18.58 12.71 10.56
N LEU A 175 -17.29 13.02 10.40
CA LEU A 175 -16.18 12.45 11.18
C LEU A 175 -16.31 12.73 12.69
N GLY A 176 -16.70 13.96 13.06
CA GLY A 176 -16.81 14.35 14.47
C GLY A 176 -17.83 13.51 15.24
N GLU A 177 -18.99 13.26 14.64
CA GLU A 177 -20.04 12.42 15.22
C GLU A 177 -19.58 10.96 15.34
N LEU A 178 -18.91 10.43 14.31
CA LEU A 178 -18.40 9.06 14.33
C LEU A 178 -17.33 8.85 15.41
N VAL A 179 -16.43 9.81 15.61
CA VAL A 179 -15.42 9.77 16.68
C VAL A 179 -16.07 9.72 18.05
N GLN A 180 -17.06 10.57 18.30
CA GLN A 180 -17.80 10.57 19.56
C GLN A 180 -18.55 9.27 19.79
N HIS A 181 -19.09 8.68 18.73
CA HIS A 181 -19.77 7.39 18.78
C HIS A 181 -18.80 6.28 19.18
N ILE A 182 -17.68 6.13 18.46
CA ILE A 182 -16.70 5.05 18.71
C ILE A 182 -16.09 5.17 20.10
N ARG A 183 -15.84 6.38 20.62
CA ARG A 183 -15.33 6.59 21.99
C ARG A 183 -16.25 6.07 23.10
N LYS A 184 -17.54 5.86 22.81
CA LYS A 184 -18.52 5.29 23.77
C LYS A 184 -18.53 3.76 23.74
N LEU A 185 -17.90 3.14 22.74
CA LEU A 185 -17.82 1.70 22.59
C LEU A 185 -16.72 1.15 23.51
N ARG A 186 -16.96 -0.01 24.12
CA ARG A 186 -16.11 -0.53 25.22
C ARG A 186 -14.98 -1.41 24.73
N HIS A 187 -15.13 -2.00 23.55
CA HIS A 187 -14.21 -2.99 23.00
C HIS A 187 -13.44 -2.46 21.79
N LEU A 188 -13.66 -1.20 21.42
CA LEU A 188 -12.90 -0.51 20.37
C LEU A 188 -12.07 0.61 20.99
N ASN A 189 -10.77 0.59 20.74
CA ASN A 189 -9.86 1.66 21.09
C ASN A 189 -9.58 2.52 19.84
N LEU A 190 -10.19 3.71 19.77
CA LEU A 190 -9.98 4.62 18.65
C LEU A 190 -8.61 5.28 18.74
N VAL A 191 -7.67 4.81 17.92
CA VAL A 191 -6.26 5.26 17.96
C VAL A 191 -5.95 6.37 16.96
N GLY A 192 -6.71 6.47 15.86
CA GLY A 192 -6.30 7.31 14.76
C GLY A 192 -7.24 7.43 13.58
N LEU A 193 -6.75 8.11 12.55
CA LEU A 193 -7.38 8.24 11.24
C LEU A 193 -6.58 7.50 10.16
N MET A 194 -7.29 7.04 9.15
CA MET A 194 -6.75 6.41 7.96
C MET A 194 -7.22 7.16 6.73
N CYS A 195 -6.36 7.30 5.73
CA CYS A 195 -6.79 7.75 4.41
C CYS A 195 -6.04 7.03 3.29
N MET A 196 -6.68 7.08 2.13
CA MET A 196 -6.13 6.73 0.82
C MET A 196 -6.52 7.86 -0.12
N PRO A 197 -5.58 8.74 -0.50
CA PRO A 197 -5.82 9.73 -1.54
C PRO A 197 -6.33 9.06 -2.81
N ALA A 198 -7.05 9.84 -3.61
CA ALA A 198 -7.49 9.36 -4.91
C ALA A 198 -6.28 9.05 -5.80
N THR A 199 -6.38 8.01 -6.65
CA THR A 199 -5.29 7.67 -7.58
C THR A 199 -4.98 8.80 -8.56
N ASP A 200 -5.99 9.63 -8.80
CA ASP A 200 -5.99 10.81 -9.66
C ASP A 200 -5.88 12.13 -8.85
N ASP A 201 -5.61 12.05 -7.55
CA ASP A 201 -5.36 13.24 -6.72
C ASP A 201 -4.08 13.94 -7.22
N PRO A 202 -4.16 15.19 -7.70
CA PRO A 202 -2.99 15.93 -8.16
C PRO A 202 -2.04 16.33 -7.01
N CYS A 203 -2.52 16.32 -5.76
CA CYS A 203 -1.74 16.70 -4.58
C CYS A 203 -2.03 15.77 -3.38
N PRO A 204 -1.61 14.50 -3.42
CA PRO A 204 -1.83 13.55 -2.33
C PRO A 204 -1.23 14.03 -0.99
N GLN A 205 -0.19 14.88 -1.02
CA GLN A 205 0.39 15.52 0.16
C GLN A 205 -0.63 16.39 0.92
N GLU A 206 -1.49 17.13 0.21
CA GLU A 206 -2.54 17.96 0.83
C GLU A 206 -3.59 17.07 1.50
N SER A 207 -3.95 15.96 0.88
CA SER A 207 -4.83 14.95 1.48
C SER A 207 -4.26 14.42 2.80
N PHE A 208 -2.96 14.10 2.86
CA PHE A 208 -2.30 13.65 4.09
C PHE A 208 -2.28 14.72 5.19
N ARG A 209 -1.93 15.97 4.86
CA ARG A 209 -1.92 17.08 5.81
C ARG A 209 -3.32 17.37 6.36
N SER A 210 -4.33 17.31 5.51
CA SER A 210 -5.73 17.55 5.89
C SER A 210 -6.22 16.50 6.90
N VAL A 211 -5.95 15.21 6.64
CA VAL A 211 -6.31 14.14 7.58
C VAL A 211 -5.56 14.27 8.90
N ARG A 212 -4.28 14.64 8.86
CA ARG A 212 -3.52 14.90 10.09
C ARG A 212 -4.16 16.02 10.91
N GLN A 213 -4.43 17.16 10.28
CA GLN A 213 -5.05 18.30 10.95
C GLN A 213 -6.40 17.94 11.56
N LEU A 214 -7.26 17.22 10.81
CA LEU A 214 -8.54 16.73 11.33
C LEU A 214 -8.35 15.81 12.55
N GLY A 215 -7.39 14.89 12.51
CA GLY A 215 -7.15 14.02 13.67
C GLY A 215 -6.63 14.78 14.88
N GLU A 216 -5.71 15.73 14.68
CA GLU A 216 -5.17 16.55 15.77
C GLU A 216 -6.27 17.39 16.45
N THR A 217 -7.19 18.00 15.68
CA THR A 217 -8.33 18.75 16.27
C THR A 217 -9.29 17.84 17.05
N LEU A 218 -9.36 16.56 16.68
CA LEU A 218 -10.17 15.55 17.36
C LEU A 218 -9.40 14.84 18.51
N GLY A 219 -8.13 15.19 18.75
CA GLY A 219 -7.29 14.59 19.78
C GLY A 219 -6.74 13.19 19.43
N LEU A 220 -6.72 12.84 18.15
CA LEU A 220 -6.15 11.61 17.61
C LEU A 220 -4.70 11.85 17.19
N ARG A 221 -3.84 10.82 17.35
CA ARG A 221 -2.38 10.96 17.15
C ARG A 221 -1.79 9.98 16.17
N GLN A 222 -2.55 8.95 15.77
CA GLN A 222 -2.08 7.98 14.79
C GLN A 222 -2.71 8.24 13.42
N PHE A 223 -1.88 8.20 12.40
CA PHE A 223 -2.23 8.43 11.01
C PHE A 223 -1.75 7.26 10.17
N SER A 224 -2.70 6.50 9.64
CA SER A 224 -2.48 5.40 8.72
C SER A 224 -2.64 5.90 7.29
N MET A 225 -1.55 6.30 6.66
CA MET A 225 -1.55 6.91 5.33
C MET A 225 -0.20 6.68 4.66
N GLY A 226 -0.16 6.63 3.33
CA GLY A 226 1.02 6.24 2.57
C GLY A 226 1.09 4.75 2.26
N MET A 227 1.36 4.47 0.99
CA MET A 227 1.53 3.16 0.37
C MET A 227 2.85 3.13 -0.41
N SER A 228 3.11 2.06 -1.15
CA SER A 228 4.38 1.89 -1.87
C SER A 228 4.75 3.04 -2.83
N GLY A 229 3.78 3.81 -3.34
CA GLY A 229 4.03 4.91 -4.28
C GLY A 229 4.23 6.30 -3.64
N ASP A 230 3.82 6.48 -2.39
CA ASP A 230 3.64 7.80 -1.75
C ASP A 230 3.98 7.78 -0.25
N TRP A 231 4.66 6.75 0.25
CA TRP A 231 5.03 6.64 1.66
C TRP A 231 5.97 7.77 2.14
N GLN A 232 6.86 8.28 1.29
CA GLN A 232 7.78 9.36 1.63
C GLN A 232 7.01 10.65 1.92
N ASP A 233 6.10 11.00 1.01
CA ASP A 233 5.17 12.12 1.15
C ASP A 233 4.30 11.99 2.39
N ALA A 234 3.78 10.79 2.64
CA ALA A 234 2.99 10.51 3.83
C ALA A 234 3.78 10.69 5.13
N LEU A 235 5.04 10.22 5.17
CA LEU A 235 5.90 10.40 6.35
C LEU A 235 6.24 11.87 6.59
N LEU A 236 6.56 12.63 5.54
CA LEU A 236 6.77 14.08 5.64
C LEU A 236 5.50 14.81 6.13
N ALA A 237 4.32 14.29 5.78
CA ALA A 237 3.05 14.78 6.29
C ALA A 237 2.71 14.30 7.72
N GLY A 238 3.50 13.41 8.32
CA GLY A 238 3.32 12.91 9.69
C GLY A 238 2.62 11.56 9.80
N ALA A 239 2.71 10.69 8.80
CA ALA A 239 2.21 9.32 8.89
C ALA A 239 2.90 8.56 10.04
N THR A 240 2.09 7.87 10.84
CA THR A 240 2.57 6.97 11.91
C THR A 240 2.56 5.51 11.47
N HIS A 241 1.74 5.18 10.47
CA HIS A 241 1.61 3.85 9.89
C HIS A 241 1.63 3.99 8.37
N ILE A 242 2.53 3.27 7.70
CA ILE A 242 2.59 3.18 6.23
C ILE A 242 2.34 1.74 5.78
N ARG A 243 1.59 1.55 4.68
CA ARG A 243 1.10 0.24 4.23
C ARG A 243 1.81 -0.21 2.97
N LEU A 244 2.75 -1.13 3.09
CA LEU A 244 3.74 -1.41 2.04
C LEU A 244 3.54 -2.79 1.43
N GLY A 245 3.26 -2.84 0.12
CA GLY A 245 3.15 -4.09 -0.63
C GLY A 245 4.29 -4.23 -1.63
N THR A 246 4.12 -3.64 -2.81
CA THR A 246 5.06 -3.77 -3.95
C THR A 246 6.48 -3.34 -3.62
N VAL A 247 6.67 -2.34 -2.76
CA VAL A 247 8.03 -1.91 -2.37
C VAL A 247 8.75 -2.94 -1.49
N LEU A 248 8.02 -3.76 -0.73
CA LEU A 248 8.59 -4.82 0.10
C LEU A 248 8.74 -6.14 -0.66
N PHE A 249 7.72 -6.51 -1.44
CA PHE A 249 7.61 -7.85 -2.04
C PHE A 249 7.87 -7.90 -3.54
N GLY A 250 8.07 -6.75 -4.19
CA GLY A 250 8.16 -6.63 -5.63
C GLY A 250 6.80 -6.68 -6.33
N SER A 251 6.84 -6.68 -7.66
CA SER A 251 5.64 -6.79 -8.50
C SER A 251 5.00 -8.18 -8.36
N ARG A 252 3.67 -8.21 -8.34
CA ARG A 252 2.92 -9.47 -8.39
C ARG A 252 3.20 -10.18 -9.71
N THR A 253 3.61 -11.43 -9.68
CA THR A 253 3.48 -12.33 -10.83
C THR A 253 1.98 -12.48 -11.10
N LYS A 254 1.52 -12.00 -12.25
CA LYS A 254 0.15 -12.24 -12.72
C LYS A 254 0.00 -13.66 -13.20
#